data_AF-A0A920SKT5-F1
#
_entry.id   AF-A0A920SKT5-F1
#
_cell.length_a   1.000
_cell.length_b   1.000
_cell.length_c   1.000
_cell.angle_alpha   90.00
_cell.angle_beta   90.00
_cell.angle_gamma   90.00
#
_symmetry.space_group_name_H-M   'P 1'
#
loop_
_entity.id
_entity.type
_entity.pdbx_description
1 polymer ?
#
loop_
_entity_poly.entity_id
_entity_poly.type
_entity_poly.pdbx_seq_one_letter_code
_entity_poly.pdbx_strand_id
1 'polypeptide(L)'
;MDYPAPFVEIDENGDIDLSNAYVQRIGEYDKLSVNWLYREFPNGTNETQALERIAEQGVVDGLIYMGHTNNNFIGASHQYASVWDNGSNLVDHLKLEIRIREIGLERFGIDAIRTGEPMSTLEFVLLPLYMHHRFQLRSAIQSLGGADFRYALKGDGQIPFTIVDAEEQRDVLETVLSTLAVDFLALSPDIVEMIPPPAYRYSEGEEFPGYTQQIFDPLAVASAAATFTVGEILNPDRMARLVVFGSMGDYPNLQEVADGLIEATWGTSETGDTYRQQVLHTAQRSVVDQMMQQASMAGNPAEVRAILSDRLDQLASGIETEGALKSTSEARRG
;
A
#
# COMPACT_ATOMS: atom_id res chain seq x y z
N MET A 1 -2.99 -17.41 12.85
CA MET A 1 -1.72 -16.69 13.08
C MET A 1 -1.13 -16.53 11.71
N ASP A 2 -1.44 -15.41 11.05
CA ASP A 2 -0.69 -15.04 9.86
C ASP A 2 0.72 -14.71 10.35
N TYR A 3 1.73 -15.34 9.76
CA TYR A 3 3.12 -15.09 10.13
C TYR A 3 3.48 -13.66 9.68
N PRO A 4 4.21 -12.89 10.51
CA PRO A 4 4.71 -11.58 10.08
C PRO A 4 5.56 -11.75 8.82
N ALA A 5 5.52 -10.75 7.95
CA ALA A 5 6.41 -10.71 6.78
C ALA A 5 7.87 -10.80 7.26
N PRO A 6 8.73 -11.56 6.57
CA PRO A 6 10.14 -11.64 6.96
C PRO A 6 10.76 -10.25 6.95
N PHE A 7 11.62 -9.95 7.93
CA PHE A 7 12.42 -8.74 7.89
C PHE A 7 13.54 -8.89 6.87
N VAL A 8 13.44 -8.15 5.76
CA VAL A 8 14.39 -8.25 4.66
C VAL A 8 15.33 -7.05 4.69
N GLU A 9 16.62 -7.32 4.59
CA GLU A 9 17.67 -6.30 4.51
C GLU A 9 18.34 -6.33 3.13
N ILE A 10 19.03 -5.26 2.79
CA ILE A 10 19.92 -5.21 1.62
C ILE A 10 21.34 -5.07 2.15
N ASP A 11 22.22 -5.98 1.76
CA ASP A 11 23.61 -5.99 2.23
C ASP A 11 24.48 -4.92 1.51
N GLU A 12 25.75 -4.83 1.90
CA GLU A 12 26.71 -3.89 1.31
C GLU A 12 26.97 -4.12 -0.19
N ASN A 13 26.65 -5.31 -0.72
CA ASN A 13 26.79 -5.66 -2.13
C ASN A 13 25.53 -5.34 -2.94
N GLY A 14 24.44 -4.94 -2.29
CA GLY A 14 23.13 -4.76 -2.94
C GLY A 14 22.36 -6.06 -3.12
N ASP A 15 22.72 -7.12 -2.39
CA ASP A 15 22.03 -8.40 -2.36
C ASP A 15 20.98 -8.44 -1.25
N ILE A 16 19.93 -9.25 -1.43
CA ILE A 16 18.91 -9.51 -0.42
C ILE A 16 19.53 -10.34 0.72
N ASP A 17 19.44 -9.85 1.95
CA ASP A 17 19.81 -10.58 3.16
C ASP A 17 18.57 -10.94 4.00
N LEU A 18 18.49 -12.22 4.37
CA LEU A 18 17.42 -12.81 5.20
C LEU A 18 17.97 -13.36 6.53
N SER A 19 19.22 -13.06 6.87
CA SER A 19 19.88 -13.52 8.09
C SER A 19 19.11 -13.12 9.36
N ASN A 20 18.40 -11.99 9.32
CA ASN A 20 17.58 -11.46 10.40
C ASN A 20 16.06 -11.52 10.14
N ALA A 21 15.61 -12.37 9.21
CA ALA A 21 14.21 -12.44 8.77
C ALA A 21 13.18 -12.62 9.91
N TYR A 22 13.57 -13.32 10.98
CA TYR A 22 12.70 -13.52 12.13
C TYR A 22 13.45 -13.31 13.44
N VAL A 23 12.87 -12.46 14.28
CA VAL A 23 13.38 -12.19 15.62
C VAL A 23 13.18 -13.39 16.53
N GLN A 24 14.25 -13.81 17.23
CA GLN A 24 14.24 -14.95 18.17
C GLN A 24 14.04 -14.50 19.63
N ARG A 25 13.11 -13.57 19.88
CA ARG A 25 12.76 -13.10 21.24
C ARG A 25 11.29 -12.68 21.31
N ILE A 26 10.73 -12.62 22.51
CA ILE A 26 9.38 -12.06 22.74
C ILE A 26 9.40 -10.52 22.69
N GLY A 27 8.30 -9.90 22.25
CA GLY A 27 8.19 -8.45 22.16
C GLY A 27 8.10 -7.78 23.54
N GLU A 28 8.42 -6.49 23.61
CA GLU A 28 8.30 -5.72 24.87
C GLU A 28 6.84 -5.64 25.34
N TYR A 29 5.90 -5.51 24.40
CA TYR A 29 4.47 -5.53 24.70
C TYR A 29 4.01 -6.90 25.25
N ASP A 30 4.58 -8.00 24.76
CA ASP A 30 4.30 -9.34 25.30
C ASP A 30 4.79 -9.48 26.74
N LYS A 31 6.00 -8.95 27.04
CA LYS A 31 6.53 -8.93 28.41
C LYS A 31 5.63 -8.13 29.34
N LEU A 32 5.18 -6.94 28.91
CA LEU A 32 4.21 -6.13 29.67
C LEU A 32 2.93 -6.92 29.92
N SER A 33 2.37 -7.52 28.86
CA SER A 33 1.10 -8.25 28.92
C SER A 33 1.17 -9.47 29.83
N VAL A 34 2.23 -10.27 29.71
CA VAL A 34 2.47 -11.43 30.59
C VAL A 34 2.66 -10.99 32.03
N ASN A 35 3.43 -9.92 32.25
CA ASN A 35 3.64 -9.36 33.58
C ASN A 35 2.34 -8.83 34.20
N TRP A 36 1.49 -8.18 33.42
CA TRP A 36 0.20 -7.66 33.89
C TRP A 36 -0.80 -8.80 34.15
N LEU A 37 -0.88 -9.81 33.28
CA LEU A 37 -1.85 -10.89 33.38
C LEU A 37 -1.51 -11.95 34.43
N TYR A 38 -0.23 -12.21 34.69
CA TYR A 38 0.21 -13.39 35.46
C TYR A 38 1.07 -13.08 36.68
N ARG A 39 1.36 -11.81 37.00
CA ARG A 39 2.14 -11.48 38.21
C ARG A 39 1.36 -11.85 39.47
N GLU A 40 1.97 -12.69 40.30
CA GLU A 40 1.47 -12.97 41.64
C GLU A 40 1.81 -11.83 42.60
N PHE A 41 0.84 -11.43 43.42
CA PHE A 41 1.02 -10.39 44.43
C PHE A 41 1.01 -10.97 45.85
N PRO A 42 1.84 -10.44 46.78
CA PRO A 42 1.79 -10.85 48.19
C PRO A 42 0.42 -10.60 48.81
N ASN A 43 0.03 -11.44 49.78
CA ASN A 43 -1.22 -11.26 50.54
C ASN A 43 -1.31 -9.86 51.16
N GLY A 44 -2.46 -9.22 51.00
CA GLY A 44 -2.70 -7.84 51.47
C GLY A 44 -2.32 -6.74 50.47
N THR A 45 -1.78 -7.09 49.30
CA THR A 45 -1.57 -6.12 48.22
C THR A 45 -2.91 -5.64 47.65
N ASN A 46 -3.04 -4.34 47.39
CA ASN A 46 -4.12 -3.83 46.55
C ASN A 46 -3.79 -4.15 45.09
N GLU A 47 -4.38 -5.24 44.58
CA GLU A 47 -4.12 -5.76 43.23
C GLU A 47 -4.41 -4.72 42.14
N THR A 48 -5.55 -4.03 42.22
CA THR A 48 -5.92 -2.99 41.24
C THR A 48 -4.85 -1.91 41.12
N GLN A 49 -4.38 -1.36 42.25
CA GLN A 49 -3.34 -0.33 42.25
C GLN A 49 -1.97 -0.87 41.80
N ALA A 50 -1.71 -2.17 41.99
CA ALA A 50 -0.48 -2.79 41.53
C ALA A 50 -0.49 -3.01 40.01
N LEU A 51 -1.62 -3.45 39.45
CA LEU A 51 -1.83 -3.60 38.01
C LEU A 51 -1.85 -2.25 37.28
N GLU A 52 -2.45 -1.22 37.88
CA GLU A 52 -2.44 0.15 37.35
C GLU A 52 -1.01 0.66 37.18
N ARG A 53 -0.14 0.49 38.19
CA ARG A 53 1.29 0.84 38.10
C ARG A 53 2.04 0.10 37.00
N ILE A 54 1.66 -1.16 36.70
CA ILE A 54 2.27 -1.91 35.58
C ILE A 54 1.86 -1.28 34.24
N ALA A 55 0.58 -0.93 34.09
CA ALA A 55 0.08 -0.28 32.88
C ALA A 55 0.68 1.12 32.69
N GLU A 56 0.75 1.92 33.75
CA GLU A 56 1.42 3.23 33.76
C GLU A 56 2.89 3.11 33.37
N GLN A 57 3.61 2.11 33.89
CA GLN A 57 5.00 1.87 33.50
C GLN A 57 5.11 1.56 32.01
N GLY A 58 4.19 0.77 31.45
CA GLY A 58 4.15 0.52 30.00
C GLY A 58 4.01 1.80 29.18
N VAL A 59 3.14 2.73 29.61
CA VAL A 59 3.00 4.05 28.97
C VAL A 59 4.28 4.87 29.10
N VAL A 60 4.91 4.88 30.28
CA VAL A 60 6.20 5.57 30.53
C VAL A 60 7.33 4.98 29.67
N ASP A 61 7.31 3.67 29.43
CA ASP A 61 8.27 2.97 28.58
C ASP A 61 7.99 3.17 27.07
N GLY A 62 6.95 3.94 26.72
CA GLY A 62 6.58 4.26 25.35
C GLY A 62 5.76 3.19 24.64
N LEU A 63 5.21 2.20 25.36
CA LEU A 63 4.35 1.18 24.78
C LEU A 63 2.98 1.78 24.44
N ILE A 64 2.55 1.56 23.20
CA ILE A 64 1.27 2.07 22.69
C ILE A 64 0.26 0.92 22.72
N TYR A 65 -0.87 1.13 23.42
CA TYR A 65 -1.99 0.20 23.35
C TYR A 65 -2.98 0.61 22.25
N MET A 66 -3.13 -0.25 21.25
CA MET A 66 -4.10 -0.12 20.17
C MET A 66 -5.03 -1.33 20.14
N GLY A 67 -6.33 -1.08 20.16
CA GLY A 67 -7.36 -2.12 20.11
C GLY A 67 -7.55 -2.65 18.69
N HIS A 68 -8.09 -3.87 18.58
CA HIS A 68 -8.33 -4.57 17.31
C HIS A 68 -9.22 -3.79 16.34
N THR A 69 -10.12 -2.90 16.80
CA THR A 69 -10.95 -2.08 15.89
C THR A 69 -10.12 -1.11 15.04
N ASN A 70 -8.90 -0.80 15.48
CA ASN A 70 -8.03 0.19 14.87
C ASN A 70 -6.91 -0.44 14.03
N ASN A 71 -6.88 -1.77 13.95
CA ASN A 71 -6.00 -2.53 13.06
C ASN A 71 -6.72 -2.99 11.78
N ASN A 72 -7.91 -2.43 11.50
CA ASN A 72 -8.71 -2.78 10.33
C ASN A 72 -7.78 -2.69 9.11
N PHE A 73 -7.41 -3.85 8.57
CA PHE A 73 -6.25 -3.99 7.69
C PHE A 73 -6.28 -2.98 6.54
N ILE A 74 -7.49 -2.59 6.13
CA ILE A 74 -7.76 -1.61 5.07
C ILE A 74 -8.39 -0.36 5.71
N GLY A 75 -7.82 0.82 5.43
CA GLY A 75 -8.38 2.11 5.85
C GLY A 75 -8.06 2.55 7.28
N ALA A 76 -7.24 1.78 8.03
CA ALA A 76 -6.69 2.18 9.31
C ALA A 76 -6.02 3.57 9.26
N SER A 77 -5.96 4.23 10.42
CA SER A 77 -5.56 5.64 10.54
C SER A 77 -4.44 5.87 11.55
N HIS A 78 -3.88 4.81 12.14
CA HIS A 78 -2.88 4.92 13.19
C HIS A 78 -1.51 4.44 12.69
N GLN A 79 -0.55 5.36 12.59
CA GLN A 79 0.77 5.11 12.01
C GLN A 79 1.61 4.02 12.68
N TYR A 80 1.32 3.63 13.93
CA TYR A 80 2.03 2.55 14.65
C TYR A 80 1.20 1.29 14.90
N ALA A 81 0.02 1.16 14.26
CA ALA A 81 -0.89 0.03 14.52
C ALA A 81 -0.94 -1.00 13.40
N SER A 82 -0.09 -0.86 12.37
CA SER A 82 -0.04 -1.84 11.29
C SER A 82 0.56 -3.15 11.79
N VAL A 83 -0.06 -4.26 11.39
CA VAL A 83 0.39 -5.62 11.71
C VAL A 83 1.49 -6.13 10.77
N TRP A 84 1.82 -5.35 9.74
CA TRP A 84 2.77 -5.71 8.68
C TRP A 84 3.99 -4.79 8.63
N ASP A 85 4.31 -4.12 9.73
CA ASP A 85 5.42 -3.19 9.82
C ASP A 85 6.63 -3.81 10.52
N ASN A 86 7.81 -3.69 9.89
CA ASN A 86 9.09 -4.06 10.49
C ASN A 86 10.03 -2.85 10.71
N GLY A 87 9.61 -1.63 10.36
CA GLY A 87 10.43 -0.42 10.41
C GLY A 87 10.10 0.50 11.59
N SER A 88 10.91 1.54 11.77
CA SER A 88 10.59 2.66 12.68
C SER A 88 9.77 3.77 12.00
N ASN A 89 9.74 3.77 10.66
CA ASN A 89 8.92 4.65 9.84
C ASN A 89 8.29 3.81 8.71
N LEU A 90 6.98 3.94 8.52
CA LEU A 90 6.24 3.13 7.56
C LEU A 90 6.59 3.45 6.11
N VAL A 91 6.87 4.71 5.80
CA VAL A 91 7.15 5.20 4.45
C VAL A 91 8.55 4.78 4.01
N ASP A 92 9.54 4.93 4.89
CA ASP A 92 10.90 4.44 4.64
C ASP A 92 10.93 2.93 4.42
N HIS A 93 10.16 2.19 5.20
CA HIS A 93 10.07 0.75 5.00
C HIS A 93 9.36 0.38 3.69
N LEU A 94 8.36 1.14 3.22
CA LEU A 94 7.80 0.95 1.88
C LEU A 94 8.84 1.17 0.77
N LYS A 95 9.67 2.21 0.88
CA LYS A 95 10.75 2.47 -0.08
C LYS A 95 11.75 1.29 -0.13
N LEU A 96 12.06 0.70 1.03
CA LEU A 96 12.89 -0.51 1.11
C LEU A 96 12.23 -1.71 0.42
N GLU A 97 10.95 -1.99 0.70
CA GLU A 97 10.20 -3.11 0.11
C GLU A 97 10.05 -2.96 -1.42
N ILE A 98 9.88 -1.73 -1.92
CA ILE A 98 9.91 -1.42 -3.35
C ILE A 98 11.28 -1.77 -3.95
N ARG A 99 12.38 -1.42 -3.28
CA ARG A 99 13.73 -1.75 -3.74
C ARG A 99 14.02 -3.25 -3.69
N ILE A 100 13.56 -3.96 -2.66
CA ILE A 100 13.70 -5.43 -2.57
C ILE A 100 12.93 -6.10 -3.71
N ARG A 101 11.70 -5.64 -3.97
CA ARG A 101 10.90 -6.11 -5.12
C ARG A 101 11.66 -5.93 -6.42
N GLU A 102 12.24 -4.75 -6.65
CA GLU A 102 13.02 -4.44 -7.84
C GLU A 102 14.20 -5.42 -8.01
N ILE A 103 15.03 -5.59 -6.98
CA ILE A 103 16.15 -6.54 -6.98
C ILE A 103 15.68 -7.98 -7.26
N GLY A 104 14.58 -8.39 -6.65
CA GLY A 104 14.02 -9.73 -6.86
C GLY A 104 13.52 -9.93 -8.29
N LEU A 105 12.87 -8.93 -8.89
CA LEU A 105 12.42 -8.99 -10.29
C LEU A 105 13.59 -8.96 -11.29
N GLU A 106 14.64 -8.18 -11.02
CA GLU A 106 15.87 -8.17 -11.83
C GLU A 106 16.55 -9.55 -11.89
N ARG A 107 16.42 -10.34 -10.82
CA ARG A 107 17.01 -11.68 -10.69
C ARG A 107 16.04 -12.82 -10.99
N PHE A 108 14.78 -12.50 -11.29
CA PHE A 108 13.76 -13.52 -11.49
C PHE A 108 14.06 -14.32 -12.75
N GLY A 109 13.93 -15.65 -12.65
CA GLY A 109 14.18 -16.55 -13.76
C GLY A 109 13.89 -18.00 -13.41
N ILE A 110 14.29 -18.92 -14.29
CA ILE A 110 14.00 -20.35 -14.16
C ILE A 110 14.51 -20.98 -12.87
N ASP A 111 15.55 -20.40 -12.25
CA ASP A 111 16.13 -20.89 -11.00
C ASP A 111 15.22 -20.62 -9.78
N ALA A 112 14.13 -19.86 -9.96
CA ALA A 112 13.08 -19.67 -8.95
C ALA A 112 12.24 -20.94 -8.72
N ILE A 113 12.33 -21.93 -9.62
CA ILE A 113 11.63 -23.22 -9.52
C ILE A 113 12.63 -24.38 -9.48
N ARG A 114 12.24 -25.50 -8.89
CA ARG A 114 13.12 -26.67 -8.75
C ARG A 114 13.24 -27.42 -10.08
N THR A 115 14.39 -28.05 -10.31
CA THR A 115 14.55 -28.95 -11.45
C THR A 115 13.48 -30.05 -11.44
N GLY A 116 12.70 -30.12 -12.53
CA GLY A 116 11.60 -31.08 -12.69
C GLY A 116 10.21 -30.50 -12.42
N GLU A 117 10.11 -29.28 -11.88
CA GLU A 117 8.85 -28.55 -11.81
C GLU A 117 8.45 -28.00 -13.19
N PRO A 118 7.15 -27.93 -13.52
CA PRO A 118 6.70 -27.29 -14.75
C PRO A 118 7.08 -25.81 -14.80
N MET A 119 7.46 -25.31 -15.98
CA MET A 119 7.75 -23.89 -16.20
C MET A 119 6.58 -22.97 -15.83
N SER A 120 5.33 -23.44 -15.97
CA SER A 120 4.14 -22.68 -15.56
C SER A 120 4.10 -22.38 -14.06
N THR A 121 4.91 -23.07 -13.24
CA THR A 121 5.06 -22.78 -11.80
C THR A 121 5.64 -21.38 -11.56
N LEU A 122 6.35 -20.81 -12.54
CA LEU A 122 6.91 -19.47 -12.47
C LEU A 122 5.85 -18.41 -12.16
N GLU A 123 4.61 -18.56 -12.65
CA GLU A 123 3.54 -17.61 -12.34
C GLU A 123 3.24 -17.55 -10.83
N PHE A 124 3.18 -18.71 -10.17
CA PHE A 124 2.86 -18.81 -8.75
C PHE A 124 3.97 -18.23 -7.86
N VAL A 125 5.24 -18.38 -8.25
CA VAL A 125 6.37 -17.77 -7.52
C VAL A 125 6.57 -16.29 -7.89
N LEU A 126 6.17 -15.87 -9.09
CA LEU A 126 6.18 -14.46 -9.50
C LEU A 126 5.18 -13.64 -8.69
N LEU A 127 3.98 -14.18 -8.40
CA LEU A 127 2.93 -13.43 -7.68
C LEU A 127 3.40 -12.81 -6.35
N PRO A 128 3.92 -13.57 -5.38
CA PRO A 128 4.35 -13.00 -4.10
C PRO A 128 5.50 -12.00 -4.27
N LEU A 129 6.37 -12.17 -5.27
CA LEU A 129 7.46 -11.24 -5.57
C LEU A 129 6.96 -9.94 -6.23
N TYR A 130 6.15 -10.04 -7.28
CA TYR A 130 5.59 -8.89 -7.97
C TYR A 130 4.69 -8.07 -7.05
N MET A 131 3.97 -8.72 -6.13
CA MET A 131 3.14 -8.07 -5.13
C MET A 131 3.83 -7.90 -3.77
N HIS A 132 5.16 -8.01 -3.68
CA HIS A 132 5.91 -8.03 -2.42
C HIS A 132 5.60 -6.80 -1.54
N HIS A 133 5.62 -5.63 -2.15
CA HIS A 133 5.32 -4.34 -1.52
C HIS A 133 3.92 -4.19 -0.89
N ARG A 134 2.94 -5.05 -1.24
CA ARG A 134 1.50 -4.78 -0.98
C ARG A 134 1.17 -4.56 0.50
N PHE A 135 1.77 -5.36 1.39
CA PHE A 135 1.47 -5.28 2.82
C PHE A 135 2.10 -4.04 3.44
N GLN A 136 3.30 -3.67 3.00
CA GLN A 136 3.94 -2.45 3.46
C GLN A 136 3.30 -1.20 2.86
N LEU A 137 2.81 -1.24 1.62
CA LEU A 137 2.05 -0.15 1.01
C LEU A 137 0.81 0.15 1.83
N ARG A 138 0.04 -0.88 2.17
CA ARG A 138 -1.13 -0.80 3.05
C ARG A 138 -0.80 -0.30 4.45
N SER A 139 0.41 -0.58 4.95
CA SER A 139 0.89 -0.02 6.21
C SER A 139 1.18 1.47 6.06
N ALA A 140 2.08 1.85 5.14
CA ALA A 140 2.49 3.22 4.88
C ALA A 140 1.31 4.15 4.63
N ILE A 141 0.36 3.76 3.78
CA ILE A 141 -0.78 4.60 3.40
C ILE A 141 -1.75 4.91 4.57
N GLN A 142 -1.54 4.35 5.76
CA GLN A 142 -2.22 4.77 6.98
C GLN A 142 -1.79 6.16 7.45
N SER A 143 -0.57 6.60 7.10
CA SER A 143 -0.07 7.95 7.37
C SER A 143 -0.89 9.00 6.61
N LEU A 144 -1.32 8.72 5.37
CA LEU A 144 -2.16 9.62 4.58
C LEU A 144 -3.57 9.72 5.17
N GLY A 145 -3.97 10.92 5.59
CA GLY A 145 -5.19 11.10 6.37
C GLY A 145 -5.14 10.35 7.72
N GLY A 146 -3.94 10.12 8.25
CA GLY A 146 -3.67 9.42 9.51
C GLY A 146 -3.50 10.35 10.70
N ALA A 147 -3.51 9.76 11.90
CA ALA A 147 -3.27 10.45 13.15
C ALA A 147 -2.56 9.52 14.15
N ASP A 148 -1.71 10.11 14.98
CA ASP A 148 -1.20 9.49 16.20
C ASP A 148 -2.18 9.74 17.35
N PHE A 149 -2.81 8.69 17.85
CA PHE A 149 -3.82 8.85 18.90
C PHE A 149 -3.71 7.77 19.96
N ARG A 150 -4.18 8.09 21.16
CA ARG A 150 -4.10 7.23 22.34
C ARG A 150 -5.47 7.06 22.94
N TYR A 151 -5.72 5.94 23.61
CA TYR A 151 -6.85 5.81 24.53
C TYR A 151 -6.54 6.53 25.86
N ALA A 152 -6.21 7.81 25.75
CA ALA A 152 -5.75 8.62 26.87
C ALA A 152 -6.85 8.78 27.92
N LEU A 153 -6.48 8.63 29.18
CA LEU A 153 -7.30 8.88 30.35
C LEU A 153 -7.05 10.29 30.87
N LYS A 154 -8.08 10.89 31.48
CA LYS A 154 -7.93 12.20 32.09
C LYS A 154 -6.86 12.16 33.18
N GLY A 155 -5.74 12.84 32.95
CA GLY A 155 -4.65 12.99 33.91
C GLY A 155 -3.52 11.97 33.78
N ASP A 156 -3.52 11.12 32.75
CA ASP A 156 -2.44 10.16 32.49
C ASP A 156 -1.22 10.75 31.76
N GLY A 157 -1.32 12.00 31.32
CA GLY A 157 -0.24 12.74 30.65
C GLY A 157 -0.07 12.42 29.16
N GLN A 158 -0.87 11.52 28.59
CA GLN A 158 -0.79 11.20 27.16
C GLN A 158 -1.42 12.31 26.30
N ILE A 159 -0.83 12.54 25.12
CA ILE A 159 -1.46 13.38 24.10
C ILE A 159 -2.53 12.51 23.41
N PRO A 160 -3.81 12.89 23.46
CA PRO A 160 -4.89 12.02 22.98
C PRO A 160 -4.90 11.86 21.46
N PHE A 161 -4.48 12.89 20.72
CA PHE A 161 -4.63 12.95 19.27
C PHE A 161 -3.71 14.02 18.65
N THR A 162 -2.97 13.62 17.61
CA THR A 162 -2.14 14.48 16.76
C THR A 162 -2.29 14.01 15.33
N ILE A 163 -2.57 14.90 14.37
CA ILE A 163 -2.59 14.54 12.94
C ILE A 163 -1.14 14.24 12.51
N VAL A 164 -0.93 13.21 11.67
CA VAL A 164 0.40 12.93 11.10
C VAL A 164 0.93 14.16 10.37
N ASP A 165 2.23 14.44 10.49
CA ASP A 165 2.83 15.65 9.92
C ASP A 165 2.61 15.74 8.41
N ALA A 166 2.34 16.95 7.92
CA ALA A 166 1.97 17.17 6.53
C ALA A 166 3.05 16.71 5.54
N GLU A 167 4.33 16.86 5.90
CA GLU A 167 5.46 16.39 5.10
C GLU A 167 5.45 14.86 4.97
N GLU A 168 5.25 14.13 6.06
CA GLU A 168 5.16 12.67 6.05
C GLU A 168 3.94 12.18 5.25
N GLN A 169 2.80 12.87 5.34
CA GLN A 169 1.63 12.55 4.52
C GLN A 169 1.87 12.75 3.02
N ARG A 170 2.66 13.75 2.62
CA ARG A 170 3.02 13.99 1.22
C ARG A 170 4.09 13.01 0.74
N ASP A 171 5.07 12.67 1.57
CA ASP A 171 6.09 11.66 1.26
C ASP A 171 5.47 10.29 1.00
N VAL A 172 4.49 9.88 1.81
CA VAL A 172 3.77 8.63 1.54
C VAL A 172 2.89 8.72 0.29
N LEU A 173 2.24 9.86 0.03
CA LEU A 173 1.44 10.04 -1.17
C LEU A 173 2.32 9.91 -2.42
N GLU A 174 3.48 10.58 -2.46
CA GLU A 174 4.44 10.47 -3.55
C GLU A 174 4.95 9.04 -3.72
N THR A 175 5.35 8.39 -2.62
CA THR A 175 5.87 7.02 -2.63
C THR A 175 4.82 6.04 -3.16
N VAL A 176 3.56 6.15 -2.74
CA VAL A 176 2.47 5.28 -3.21
C VAL A 176 2.05 5.61 -4.64
N LEU A 177 2.06 6.87 -5.06
CA LEU A 177 1.81 7.22 -6.46
C LEU A 177 2.88 6.67 -7.40
N SER A 178 4.13 6.55 -6.94
CA SER A 178 5.23 5.96 -7.73
C SER A 178 4.96 4.51 -8.14
N THR A 179 4.12 3.76 -7.41
CA THR A 179 3.76 2.38 -7.75
C THR A 179 2.76 2.28 -8.92
N LEU A 180 2.26 3.42 -9.41
CA LEU A 180 1.47 3.53 -10.65
C LEU A 180 2.33 3.77 -11.89
N ALA A 181 3.63 4.02 -11.72
CA ALA A 181 4.54 4.25 -12.84
C ALA A 181 4.66 3.01 -13.73
N VAL A 182 4.80 3.23 -15.04
CA VAL A 182 4.95 2.15 -16.02
C VAL A 182 6.16 1.26 -15.71
N ASP A 183 7.27 1.84 -15.26
CA ASP A 183 8.47 1.09 -14.85
C ASP A 183 8.25 0.20 -13.63
N PHE A 184 7.33 0.59 -12.74
CA PHE A 184 6.98 -0.23 -11.59
C PHE A 184 6.06 -1.39 -11.98
N LEU A 185 5.08 -1.12 -12.86
CA LEU A 185 4.02 -2.04 -13.23
C LEU A 185 4.40 -3.03 -14.33
N ALA A 186 5.18 -2.61 -15.32
CA ALA A 186 5.52 -3.45 -16.46
C ALA A 186 6.48 -4.58 -16.06
N LEU A 187 6.17 -5.81 -16.48
CA LEU A 187 7.13 -6.92 -16.41
C LEU A 187 8.12 -6.82 -17.58
N SER A 188 9.34 -7.31 -17.40
CA SER A 188 10.29 -7.39 -18.52
C SER A 188 9.80 -8.41 -19.56
N PRO A 189 10.13 -8.22 -20.86
CA PRO A 189 9.80 -9.20 -21.90
C PRO A 189 10.32 -10.60 -21.58
N ASP A 190 11.52 -10.71 -20.99
CA ASP A 190 12.14 -11.97 -20.59
C ASP A 190 11.28 -12.75 -19.58
N ILE A 191 10.67 -12.06 -18.60
CA ILE A 191 9.75 -12.69 -17.64
C ILE A 191 8.48 -13.15 -18.34
N VAL A 192 7.90 -12.30 -19.19
CA VAL A 192 6.63 -12.58 -19.89
C VAL A 192 6.77 -13.78 -20.83
N GLU A 193 7.88 -13.89 -21.55
CA GLU A 193 8.14 -15.00 -22.49
C GLU A 193 8.42 -16.33 -21.79
N MET A 194 8.86 -16.29 -20.53
CA MET A 194 9.26 -17.49 -19.76
C MET A 194 8.08 -18.27 -19.19
N ILE A 195 6.90 -17.66 -19.08
CA ILE A 195 5.74 -18.23 -18.37
C ILE A 195 4.74 -18.83 -19.37
N PRO A 196 4.73 -20.17 -19.57
CA PRO A 196 3.74 -20.82 -20.43
C PRO A 196 2.42 -21.05 -19.69
N PRO A 197 1.35 -21.43 -20.42
CA PRO A 197 0.11 -21.89 -19.82
C PRO A 197 0.30 -23.02 -18.79
N PRO A 198 -0.58 -23.12 -17.77
CA PRO A 198 -0.52 -24.15 -16.75
C PRO A 198 -0.40 -25.57 -17.32
N ALA A 199 0.59 -26.33 -16.83
CA ALA A 199 0.72 -27.73 -17.19
C ALA A 199 -0.53 -28.54 -16.75
N TYR A 200 -0.88 -29.56 -17.53
CA TYR A 200 -2.11 -30.34 -17.28
C TYR A 200 -2.11 -30.94 -15.87
N ARG A 201 -3.15 -30.62 -15.10
CA ARG A 201 -3.33 -31.01 -13.68
C ARG A 201 -2.25 -30.48 -12.75
N TYR A 202 -1.65 -29.34 -13.09
CA TYR A 202 -0.68 -28.64 -12.26
C TYR A 202 -1.18 -27.22 -11.99
N SER A 203 -1.86 -27.04 -10.85
CA SER A 203 -2.42 -25.75 -10.41
C SER A 203 -2.24 -25.63 -8.89
N GLU A 204 -0.98 -25.67 -8.46
CA GLU A 204 -0.62 -25.53 -7.04
C GLU A 204 -0.12 -24.12 -6.78
N GLY A 205 -1.05 -23.21 -6.47
CA GLY A 205 -0.72 -21.82 -6.12
C GLY A 205 -1.90 -20.86 -6.31
N GLU A 206 -1.69 -19.62 -5.89
CA GLU A 206 -2.54 -18.49 -6.26
C GLU A 206 -2.01 -17.92 -7.59
N GLU A 207 -2.87 -17.86 -8.60
CA GLU A 207 -2.56 -17.22 -9.89
C GLU A 207 -3.06 -15.78 -9.91
N PHE A 208 -2.53 -14.99 -10.83
CA PHE A 208 -3.08 -13.66 -11.05
C PHE A 208 -4.48 -13.77 -11.69
N PRO A 209 -5.41 -12.85 -11.38
CA PRO A 209 -6.60 -12.72 -12.21
C PRO A 209 -6.18 -12.40 -13.65
N GLY A 210 -6.88 -12.95 -14.65
CA GLY A 210 -6.52 -12.79 -16.06
C GLY A 210 -7.73 -12.86 -17.00
N TYR A 211 -7.59 -12.27 -18.20
CA TYR A 211 -8.65 -12.23 -19.21
C TYR A 211 -8.34 -13.07 -20.46
N THR A 212 -7.14 -13.64 -20.54
CA THR A 212 -6.63 -14.42 -21.68
C THR A 212 -6.75 -15.93 -21.51
N GLN A 213 -7.66 -16.38 -20.63
CA GLN A 213 -7.83 -17.81 -20.27
C GLN A 213 -6.53 -18.39 -19.69
N GLN A 214 -6.02 -19.49 -20.24
CA GLN A 214 -4.84 -20.18 -19.72
C GLN A 214 -3.52 -19.50 -20.09
N ILE A 215 -3.54 -18.44 -20.91
CA ILE A 215 -2.32 -17.73 -21.32
C ILE A 215 -2.02 -16.67 -20.27
N PHE A 216 -0.76 -16.56 -19.85
CA PHE A 216 -0.30 -15.54 -18.90
C PHE A 216 -0.64 -14.12 -19.40
N ASP A 217 -1.27 -13.33 -18.52
CA ASP A 217 -1.80 -11.99 -18.83
C ASP A 217 -1.01 -10.89 -18.10
N PRO A 218 0.08 -10.37 -18.67
CA PRO A 218 0.89 -9.36 -18.00
C PRO A 218 0.16 -8.01 -17.82
N LEU A 219 -0.92 -7.75 -18.57
CA LEU A 219 -1.74 -6.55 -18.39
C LEU A 219 -2.69 -6.71 -17.21
N ALA A 220 -3.23 -7.91 -16.98
CA ALA A 220 -4.04 -8.18 -15.80
C ALA A 220 -3.20 -8.16 -14.50
N VAL A 221 -1.93 -8.60 -14.57
CA VAL A 221 -0.94 -8.45 -13.49
C VAL A 221 -0.75 -6.97 -13.11
N ALA A 222 -0.47 -6.11 -14.11
CA ALA A 222 -0.35 -4.67 -13.91
C ALA A 222 -1.66 -4.04 -13.39
N SER A 223 -2.80 -4.49 -13.91
CA SER A 223 -4.13 -4.03 -13.48
C SER A 223 -4.39 -4.36 -12.01
N ALA A 224 -4.02 -5.55 -11.56
CA ALA A 224 -4.17 -5.95 -10.16
C ALA A 224 -3.36 -5.03 -9.22
N ALA A 225 -2.10 -4.71 -9.57
CA ALA A 225 -1.25 -3.85 -8.76
C ALA A 225 -1.70 -2.38 -8.77
N ALA A 226 -2.10 -1.86 -9.93
CA ALA A 226 -2.63 -0.51 -10.05
C ALA A 226 -3.97 -0.38 -9.28
N THR A 227 -4.89 -1.32 -9.46
CA THR A 227 -6.19 -1.32 -8.76
C THR A 227 -6.00 -1.45 -7.25
N PHE A 228 -5.05 -2.26 -6.79
CA PHE A 228 -4.68 -2.34 -5.39
C PHE A 228 -4.22 -0.97 -4.85
N THR A 229 -3.27 -0.34 -5.53
CA THR A 229 -2.72 0.97 -5.15
C THR A 229 -3.82 2.04 -5.08
N VAL A 230 -4.61 2.19 -6.14
CA VAL A 230 -5.67 3.21 -6.21
C VAL A 230 -6.77 2.93 -5.19
N GLY A 231 -7.16 1.67 -4.99
CA GLY A 231 -8.12 1.27 -3.97
C GLY A 231 -7.63 1.55 -2.55
N GLU A 232 -6.34 1.32 -2.30
CA GLU A 232 -5.69 1.67 -1.03
C GLU A 232 -5.57 3.18 -0.85
N ILE A 233 -5.50 4.02 -1.88
CA ILE A 233 -5.55 5.49 -1.74
C ILE A 233 -7.00 5.94 -1.47
N LEU A 234 -7.94 5.53 -2.34
CA LEU A 234 -9.34 5.96 -2.37
C LEU A 234 -10.25 5.12 -1.46
N ASN A 235 -9.78 4.82 -0.26
CA ASN A 235 -10.62 4.21 0.78
C ASN A 235 -11.65 5.22 1.31
N PRO A 236 -12.93 4.85 1.50
CA PRO A 236 -13.98 5.73 2.00
C PRO A 236 -13.63 6.54 3.25
N ASP A 237 -13.09 5.87 4.28
CA ASP A 237 -12.78 6.52 5.55
C ASP A 237 -11.58 7.46 5.42
N ARG A 238 -10.57 7.09 4.61
CA ARG A 238 -9.44 7.98 4.34
C ARG A 238 -9.84 9.21 3.56
N MET A 239 -10.65 9.07 2.51
CA MET A 239 -11.16 10.21 1.75
C MET A 239 -11.95 11.17 2.65
N ALA A 240 -12.78 10.63 3.54
CA ALA A 240 -13.49 11.45 4.53
C ALA A 240 -12.51 12.18 5.48
N ARG A 241 -11.46 11.48 5.97
CA ARG A 241 -10.43 12.11 6.81
C ARG A 241 -9.64 13.17 6.07
N LEU A 242 -9.29 12.98 4.79
CA LEU A 242 -8.59 13.97 3.98
C LEU A 242 -9.40 15.25 3.78
N VAL A 243 -10.74 15.15 3.66
CA VAL A 243 -11.62 16.34 3.66
C VAL A 243 -11.56 17.05 5.02
N VAL A 244 -11.62 16.30 6.12
CA VAL A 244 -11.60 16.87 7.48
C VAL A 244 -10.24 17.49 7.82
N PHE A 245 -9.15 16.73 7.71
CA PHE A 245 -7.80 17.18 8.07
C PHE A 245 -7.31 18.29 7.15
N GLY A 246 -7.61 18.22 5.86
CA GLY A 246 -7.34 19.29 4.90
C GLY A 246 -8.04 20.62 5.22
N SER A 247 -9.11 20.61 6.03
CA SER A 247 -9.79 21.83 6.49
C SER A 247 -9.18 22.44 7.77
N MET A 248 -8.25 21.73 8.43
CA MET A 248 -7.69 22.09 9.73
C MET A 248 -6.30 22.72 9.66
N GLY A 249 -5.70 22.85 8.47
CA GLY A 249 -4.37 23.42 8.29
C GLY A 249 -3.79 23.08 6.92
N ASP A 250 -2.48 23.17 6.79
CA ASP A 250 -1.74 22.77 5.60
C ASP A 250 -1.43 21.26 5.62
N TYR A 251 -2.49 20.46 5.63
CA TYR A 251 -2.41 19.00 5.47
C TYR A 251 -2.92 18.61 4.08
N PRO A 252 -2.45 17.47 3.52
CA PRO A 252 -3.01 16.95 2.29
C PRO A 252 -4.52 16.79 2.38
N ASN A 253 -5.20 17.24 1.33
CA ASN A 253 -6.64 17.16 1.20
C ASN A 253 -7.03 16.25 0.02
N LEU A 254 -8.31 15.91 -0.10
CA LEU A 254 -8.75 14.98 -1.16
C LEU A 254 -8.52 15.52 -2.58
N GLN A 255 -8.54 16.85 -2.76
CA GLN A 255 -8.25 17.47 -4.05
C GLN A 255 -6.80 17.21 -4.46
N GLU A 256 -5.84 17.46 -3.56
CA GLU A 256 -4.42 17.17 -3.75
C GLU A 256 -4.18 15.69 -4.08
N VAL A 257 -4.85 14.77 -3.38
CA VAL A 257 -4.75 13.33 -3.65
C VAL A 257 -5.31 12.95 -5.03
N ALA A 258 -6.48 13.48 -5.40
CA ALA A 258 -7.08 13.21 -6.70
C ALA A 258 -6.25 13.80 -7.85
N ASP A 259 -5.70 15.00 -7.65
CA ASP A 259 -4.79 15.65 -8.60
C ASP A 259 -3.50 14.84 -8.76
N GLY A 260 -2.92 14.34 -7.66
CA GLY A 260 -1.75 13.47 -7.70
C GLY A 260 -1.99 12.15 -8.46
N LEU A 261 -3.15 11.52 -8.29
CA LEU A 261 -3.54 10.32 -9.05
C LEU A 261 -3.62 10.60 -10.55
N ILE A 262 -4.24 11.72 -10.93
CA ILE A 262 -4.38 12.13 -12.33
C ILE A 262 -3.00 12.45 -12.91
N GLU A 263 -2.18 13.23 -12.21
CA GLU A 263 -0.85 13.60 -12.68
C GLU A 263 0.06 12.37 -12.86
N ALA A 264 0.05 11.44 -11.90
CA ALA A 264 0.85 10.22 -11.96
C ALA A 264 0.52 9.29 -13.15
N THR A 265 -0.64 9.47 -13.80
CA THR A 265 -1.12 8.57 -14.86
C THR A 265 -1.45 9.26 -16.20
N TRP A 266 -1.96 10.50 -16.19
CA TRP A 266 -2.19 11.32 -17.40
C TRP A 266 -1.14 12.41 -17.61
N GLY A 267 -0.39 12.82 -16.58
CA GLY A 267 0.74 13.76 -16.70
C GLY A 267 2.00 13.14 -17.29
N THR A 268 1.96 11.85 -17.63
CA THR A 268 3.08 11.10 -18.20
C THR A 268 3.05 11.12 -19.73
N SER A 269 4.24 11.14 -20.37
CA SER A 269 4.35 11.10 -21.82
C SER A 269 4.10 9.70 -22.37
N GLU A 270 3.47 9.61 -23.56
CA GLU A 270 3.33 8.37 -24.32
C GLU A 270 4.67 7.62 -24.44
N THR A 271 4.64 6.33 -24.17
CA THR A 271 5.84 5.49 -24.28
C THR A 271 5.99 5.04 -25.74
N GLY A 272 7.23 5.03 -26.26
CA GLY A 272 7.51 4.54 -27.62
C GLY A 272 7.33 3.03 -27.81
N ASP A 273 7.01 2.30 -26.75
CA ASP A 273 6.80 0.85 -26.72
C ASP A 273 5.31 0.53 -26.53
N THR A 274 4.75 -0.27 -27.44
CA THR A 274 3.34 -0.65 -27.45
C THR A 274 2.89 -1.40 -26.21
N TYR A 275 3.73 -2.28 -25.62
CA TYR A 275 3.35 -3.03 -24.43
C TYR A 275 3.25 -2.10 -23.22
N ARG A 276 4.28 -1.28 -23.02
CA ARG A 276 4.34 -0.27 -21.96
C ARG A 276 3.23 0.78 -22.08
N GLN A 277 2.82 1.13 -23.31
CA GLN A 277 1.66 1.99 -23.53
C GLN A 277 0.36 1.34 -23.05
N GLN A 278 0.19 0.03 -23.24
CA GLN A 278 -0.99 -0.67 -22.69
C GLN A 278 -0.95 -0.75 -21.16
N VAL A 279 0.24 -0.93 -20.56
CA VAL A 279 0.41 -0.85 -19.10
C VAL A 279 -0.02 0.52 -18.57
N LEU A 280 0.35 1.60 -19.25
CA LEU A 280 -0.09 2.95 -18.89
C LEU A 280 -1.62 3.07 -18.97
N HIS A 281 -2.25 2.59 -20.04
CA HIS A 281 -3.71 2.60 -20.17
C HIS A 281 -4.40 1.80 -19.06
N THR A 282 -3.80 0.69 -18.62
CA THR A 282 -4.29 -0.09 -17.48
C THR A 282 -4.26 0.73 -16.20
N ALA A 283 -3.16 1.43 -15.90
CA ALA A 283 -3.05 2.29 -14.72
C ALA A 283 -4.08 3.44 -14.75
N GLN A 284 -4.19 4.12 -15.90
CA GLN A 284 -5.21 5.14 -16.15
C GLN A 284 -6.62 4.57 -15.92
N ARG A 285 -6.91 3.37 -16.44
CA ARG A 285 -8.23 2.76 -16.26
C ARG A 285 -8.53 2.48 -14.79
N SER A 286 -7.57 1.95 -14.03
CA SER A 286 -7.72 1.72 -12.59
C SER A 286 -8.03 3.01 -11.82
N VAL A 287 -7.40 4.14 -12.17
CA VAL A 287 -7.67 5.43 -11.53
C VAL A 287 -9.10 5.90 -11.81
N VAL A 288 -9.51 5.98 -13.08
CA VAL A 288 -10.85 6.47 -13.45
C VAL A 288 -11.94 5.55 -12.92
N ASP A 289 -11.80 4.23 -13.01
CA ASP A 289 -12.81 3.29 -12.51
C ASP A 289 -13.03 3.44 -11.01
N GLN A 290 -11.95 3.54 -10.22
CA GLN A 290 -12.06 3.71 -8.78
C GLN A 290 -12.64 5.09 -8.43
N MET A 291 -12.21 6.17 -9.10
CA MET A 291 -12.78 7.50 -8.90
C MET A 291 -14.29 7.53 -9.22
N MET A 292 -14.72 6.92 -10.34
CA MET A 292 -16.13 6.83 -10.71
C MET A 292 -16.93 6.01 -9.69
N GLN A 293 -16.37 4.90 -9.20
CA GLN A 293 -17.00 4.09 -8.16
C GLN A 293 -17.19 4.91 -6.88
N GLN A 294 -16.15 5.61 -6.42
CA GLN A 294 -16.20 6.38 -5.19
C GLN A 294 -17.08 7.64 -5.31
N ALA A 295 -17.07 8.31 -6.47
CA ALA A 295 -17.92 9.46 -6.75
C ALA A 295 -19.42 9.10 -6.77
N SER A 296 -19.77 7.87 -7.16
CA SER A 296 -21.16 7.41 -7.21
C SER A 296 -21.61 6.65 -5.94
N MET A 297 -20.70 6.34 -5.02
CA MET A 297 -21.01 5.56 -3.83
C MET A 297 -21.81 6.38 -2.81
N ALA A 298 -23.08 6.01 -2.60
CA ALA A 298 -23.97 6.72 -1.66
C ALA A 298 -23.45 6.76 -0.21
N GLY A 299 -22.63 5.78 0.19
CA GLY A 299 -22.00 5.71 1.51
C GLY A 299 -20.90 6.76 1.74
N ASN A 300 -20.32 7.33 0.67
CA ASN A 300 -19.33 8.39 0.82
C ASN A 300 -19.98 9.73 1.19
N PRO A 301 -19.29 10.61 1.93
CA PRO A 301 -19.76 11.98 2.16
C PRO A 301 -20.05 12.73 0.86
N ALA A 302 -21.01 13.67 0.88
CA ALA A 302 -21.36 14.44 -0.31
C ALA A 302 -20.17 15.23 -0.88
N GLU A 303 -19.33 15.78 0.00
CA GLU A 303 -18.11 16.51 -0.38
C GLU A 303 -17.10 15.61 -1.12
N VAL A 304 -16.90 14.38 -0.65
CA VAL A 304 -16.02 13.39 -1.31
C VAL A 304 -16.52 13.12 -2.74
N ARG A 305 -17.82 12.89 -2.89
CA ARG A 305 -18.42 12.65 -4.21
C ARG A 305 -18.28 13.87 -5.13
N ALA A 306 -18.52 15.07 -4.60
CA ALA A 306 -18.43 16.32 -5.36
C ALA A 306 -17.00 16.57 -5.87
N ILE A 307 -15.98 16.40 -5.01
CA ILE A 307 -14.58 16.57 -5.38
C ILE A 307 -14.18 15.58 -6.48
N LEU A 308 -14.50 14.30 -6.32
CA LEU A 308 -14.14 13.29 -7.32
C LEU A 308 -14.88 13.49 -8.64
N SER A 309 -16.17 13.86 -8.61
CA SER A 309 -16.93 14.20 -9.83
C SER A 309 -16.34 15.41 -10.56
N ASP A 310 -15.98 16.47 -9.84
CA ASP A 310 -15.34 17.65 -10.42
C ASP A 310 -14.02 17.29 -11.13
N ARG A 311 -13.17 16.46 -10.51
CA ARG A 311 -11.91 16.02 -11.12
C ARG A 311 -12.11 15.12 -12.34
N LEU A 312 -13.10 14.23 -12.31
CA LEU A 312 -13.47 13.42 -13.47
C LEU A 312 -13.96 14.30 -14.64
N ASP A 313 -14.79 15.31 -14.36
CA ASP A 313 -15.31 16.23 -15.37
C ASP A 313 -14.19 17.09 -15.98
N GLN A 314 -13.24 17.56 -15.16
CA GLN A 314 -12.06 18.30 -15.63
C GLN A 314 -11.15 17.43 -16.49
N LEU A 315 -10.89 16.18 -16.07
CA LEU A 315 -10.10 15.23 -16.84
C LEU A 315 -10.74 14.94 -18.21
N ALA A 316 -12.05 14.67 -18.24
CA ALA A 316 -12.78 14.45 -19.48
C ALA A 316 -12.67 15.67 -20.42
N SER A 317 -12.89 16.88 -19.90
CA SER A 317 -12.78 18.13 -20.66
C SER A 317 -11.36 18.36 -21.22
N GLY A 318 -10.33 18.00 -20.45
CA GLY A 318 -8.93 18.06 -20.89
C GLY A 318 -8.65 17.14 -22.08
N ILE A 319 -9.06 15.88 -21.98
CA ILE A 319 -8.89 14.87 -23.04
C ILE A 319 -9.60 15.30 -24.33
N GLU A 320 -10.84 15.82 -24.24
CA GLU A 320 -11.59 16.31 -25.39
C GLU A 320 -10.89 17.49 -26.09
N THR A 321 -10.32 18.40 -25.29
CA THR A 321 -9.60 19.57 -25.81
C THR A 321 -8.31 19.16 -26.54
N GLU A 322 -7.54 18.23 -25.98
CA GLU A 322 -6.33 17.70 -26.64
C GLU A 322 -6.65 16.97 -27.95
N GLY A 323 -7.71 16.15 -27.97
CA GLY A 323 -8.18 15.47 -29.17
C GLY A 323 -8.58 16.45 -30.28
N ALA A 324 -9.26 17.54 -29.93
CA ALA A 324 -9.63 18.60 -30.87
C ALA A 324 -8.39 19.33 -31.44
N LEU A 325 -7.35 19.53 -30.63
CA LEU A 325 -6.09 20.14 -31.08
C LEU A 325 -5.30 19.22 -32.03
N LYS A 326 -5.19 17.92 -31.70
CA LYS A 326 -4.52 16.91 -32.55
C LYS A 326 -5.18 16.83 -33.93
N SER A 327 -6.50 16.66 -33.98
CA SER A 327 -7.27 16.60 -35.24
C SER A 327 -7.16 17.87 -36.10
N THR A 328 -7.16 19.06 -35.48
CA THR A 328 -6.97 20.32 -36.21
C THR A 328 -5.55 20.46 -36.78
N SER A 329 -4.54 19.92 -36.09
CA SER A 329 -3.16 19.94 -36.55
C SER A 329 -2.92 19.01 -37.76
N GLU A 330 -3.58 17.85 -37.78
CA GLU A 330 -3.54 16.91 -38.90
C GLU A 330 -4.29 17.44 -40.13
N ALA A 331 -5.45 18.07 -39.93
CA ALA A 331 -6.22 18.70 -41.00
C ALA A 331 -5.50 19.89 -41.68
N ARG A 332 -4.50 20.50 -41.01
CA ARG A 332 -3.66 21.58 -41.58
C ARG A 332 -2.40 21.05 -42.29
N ARG A 333 -2.08 19.76 -42.16
CA ARG A 333 -0.92 19.12 -42.79
C ARG A 333 -1.27 18.31 -44.04
N GLY A 334 -2.55 17.98 -44.26
CA GLY A 334 -3.07 17.37 -45.49
C GLY A 334 -3.51 18.39 -46.52
#